data_AF-A0A534M828-F1
#
_entry.id   AF-A0A534M828-F1
#
_cell.length_a   1.000
_cell.length_b   1.000
_cell.length_c   1.000
_cell.angle_alpha   90.00
_cell.angle_beta   90.00
_cell.angle_gamma   90.00
#
_symmetry.space_group_name_H-M   'P 1'
#
loop_
_entity.id
_entity.type
_entity.pdbx_description
1 polymer ?
#
loop_
_entity_poly.entity_id
_entity_poly.type
_entity_poly.pdbx_seq_one_letter_code
_entity_poly.pdbx_strand_id
1 'polypeptide(L)'
;SEADLRQSVYRIFDDVGLRPPAFYYDKYPDELSGGQKQRVVAGRVLALRPELIVADEPVAMLDMSVRARMLEFLMELKAKHHLTYLFITHDLATAKFMCDRIAIMYLGRIVEMGPARTIYANPKHPYTRALLQAIPIPDPERRTKKVLPRREVPNAIWPPAGCRFHPRCPVALATCGWEGRDVIALLEERWLSPELAGREALAGPVEEWEANGLVARRDVGKSDPAPVQVLIRKIVQETGGPLGDAIRDIRVEGSTILVEFRPPDSLVPKAVEGRVVECLLY
;
A
#
# COMPACT_ATOMS: atom_id res chain seq x y z
N SER A 1 -35.64 -32.46 -9.49
CA SER A 1 -35.89 -32.82 -10.90
C SER A 1 -35.20 -31.81 -11.82
N GLU A 2 -35.07 -32.10 -13.12
CA GLU A 2 -34.53 -31.13 -14.10
C GLU A 2 -35.36 -29.83 -14.17
N ALA A 3 -36.68 -29.96 -14.00
CA ALA A 3 -37.59 -28.81 -13.90
C ALA A 3 -37.27 -27.91 -12.69
N ASP A 4 -36.92 -28.50 -11.53
CA ASP A 4 -36.56 -27.74 -10.33
C ASP A 4 -35.23 -26.99 -10.50
N LEU A 5 -34.27 -27.58 -11.23
CA LEU A 5 -33.00 -26.92 -11.56
C LEU A 5 -33.24 -25.74 -12.48
N ARG A 6 -34.02 -25.92 -13.54
CA ARG A 6 -34.38 -24.85 -14.48
C ARG A 6 -35.06 -23.68 -13.77
N GLN A 7 -36.00 -23.98 -12.87
CA GLN A 7 -36.70 -22.96 -12.08
C GLN A 7 -35.78 -22.24 -11.07
N SER A 8 -34.77 -22.95 -10.54
CA SER A 8 -33.74 -22.33 -9.70
C SER A 8 -32.84 -21.38 -10.50
N VAL A 9 -32.42 -21.79 -11.70
CA VAL A 9 -31.63 -20.94 -12.62
C VAL A 9 -32.43 -19.70 -13.01
N TYR A 10 -33.73 -19.82 -13.28
CA TYR A 10 -34.58 -18.67 -13.60
C TYR A 10 -34.67 -17.65 -12.47
N ARG A 11 -34.76 -18.12 -11.22
CA ARG A 11 -34.73 -17.23 -10.04
C ARG A 11 -33.40 -16.48 -9.96
N ILE A 12 -32.28 -17.20 -10.13
CA ILE A 12 -30.94 -16.59 -10.12
C ILE A 12 -30.80 -15.56 -11.24
N PHE A 13 -31.27 -15.85 -12.45
CA PHE A 13 -31.26 -14.90 -13.56
C PHE A 13 -32.06 -13.64 -13.25
N ASP A 14 -33.21 -13.78 -12.60
CA ASP A 14 -33.97 -12.63 -12.13
C ASP A 14 -33.20 -11.83 -11.07
N ASP A 15 -32.57 -12.50 -10.10
CA ASP A 15 -31.74 -11.91 -9.05
C ASP A 15 -30.59 -11.09 -9.62
N VAL A 16 -29.98 -11.56 -10.72
CA VAL A 16 -28.90 -10.85 -11.40
C VAL A 16 -29.37 -9.88 -12.48
N GLY A 17 -30.68 -9.64 -12.62
CA GLY A 17 -31.26 -8.69 -13.57
C GLY A 17 -31.21 -9.12 -15.04
N LEU A 18 -31.11 -10.42 -15.31
CA LEU A 18 -31.25 -11.02 -16.65
C LEU A 18 -32.73 -11.36 -16.91
N ARG A 19 -33.49 -10.34 -17.33
CA ARG A 19 -34.94 -10.44 -17.55
C ARG A 19 -35.32 -10.30 -19.03
N PRO A 20 -36.21 -11.16 -19.56
CA PRO A 20 -36.83 -12.33 -18.92
C PRO A 20 -35.87 -13.54 -18.85
N PRO A 21 -35.84 -14.33 -17.76
CA PRO A 21 -34.86 -15.43 -17.60
C PRO A 21 -34.84 -16.47 -18.72
N ALA A 22 -36.01 -16.83 -19.25
CA ALA A 22 -36.12 -17.81 -20.32
C ALA A 22 -35.37 -17.39 -21.60
N PHE A 23 -35.26 -16.09 -21.87
CA PHE A 23 -34.53 -15.56 -23.03
C PHE A 23 -33.01 -15.77 -22.92
N TYR A 24 -32.47 -15.83 -21.70
CA TYR A 24 -31.04 -15.95 -21.45
C TYR A 24 -30.57 -17.39 -21.22
N TYR A 25 -31.49 -18.33 -20.97
CA TYR A 25 -31.18 -19.69 -20.53
C TYR A 25 -30.39 -20.50 -21.54
N ASP A 26 -30.79 -20.41 -22.81
CA ASP A 26 -30.19 -21.18 -23.89
C ASP A 26 -29.13 -20.38 -24.68
N LYS A 27 -28.75 -19.17 -24.19
CA LYS A 27 -27.76 -18.31 -24.86
C LYS A 27 -26.33 -18.73 -24.57
N TYR A 28 -25.52 -18.74 -25.62
CA TYR A 28 -24.07 -18.92 -25.54
C TYR A 28 -23.37 -17.61 -25.14
N PRO A 29 -22.13 -17.68 -24.60
CA PRO A 29 -21.41 -16.51 -24.16
C PRO A 29 -21.26 -15.42 -25.24
N ASP A 30 -21.00 -15.79 -26.50
CA ASP A 30 -20.89 -14.86 -27.63
C ASP A 30 -22.18 -14.10 -27.96
N GLU A 31 -23.34 -14.60 -27.52
CA GLU A 31 -24.66 -13.97 -27.70
C GLU A 31 -25.04 -12.98 -26.57
N LEU A 32 -24.10 -12.75 -25.63
CA LEU A 32 -24.28 -11.88 -24.47
C LEU A 32 -23.35 -10.67 -24.54
N SER A 33 -23.88 -9.50 -24.15
CA SER A 33 -23.07 -8.30 -23.94
C SER A 33 -22.10 -8.50 -22.77
N GLY A 34 -21.05 -7.67 -22.68
CA GLY A 34 -20.07 -7.74 -21.58
C GLY A 34 -20.72 -7.65 -20.20
N GLY A 35 -21.67 -6.74 -20.02
CA GLY A 35 -22.43 -6.61 -18.76
C GLY A 35 -23.36 -7.80 -18.48
N GLN A 36 -23.92 -8.43 -19.52
CA GLN A 36 -24.72 -9.64 -19.37
C GLN A 36 -23.84 -10.83 -18.94
N LYS A 37 -22.64 -10.98 -19.52
CA LYS A 37 -21.66 -11.99 -19.09
C LYS A 37 -21.29 -11.84 -17.62
N GLN A 38 -21.05 -10.60 -17.16
CA GLN A 38 -20.77 -10.33 -15.75
C GLN A 38 -21.93 -10.74 -14.84
N ARG A 39 -23.19 -10.45 -15.24
CA ARG A 39 -24.39 -10.88 -14.50
C ARG A 39 -24.52 -12.40 -14.47
N VAL A 40 -24.23 -13.10 -15.57
CA VAL A 40 -24.18 -14.58 -15.58
C VAL A 40 -23.11 -15.10 -14.62
N VAL A 41 -21.92 -14.49 -14.57
CA VAL A 41 -20.87 -14.86 -13.61
C VAL A 41 -21.33 -14.64 -12.17
N ALA A 42 -21.97 -13.50 -11.87
CA ALA A 42 -22.57 -13.28 -10.55
C ALA A 42 -23.63 -14.34 -10.22
N GLY A 43 -24.45 -14.72 -11.20
CA GLY A 43 -25.48 -15.75 -11.04
C GLY A 43 -24.87 -17.11 -10.73
N ARG A 44 -23.76 -17.47 -11.39
CA ARG A 44 -23.00 -18.69 -11.09
C ARG A 44 -22.48 -18.72 -9.65
N VAL A 45 -22.05 -17.58 -9.11
CA VAL A 45 -21.63 -17.46 -7.71
C VAL A 45 -22.82 -17.65 -6.78
N LEU A 46 -23.94 -16.98 -7.05
CA LEU A 46 -25.17 -17.07 -6.24
C LEU A 46 -25.82 -18.46 -6.26
N ALA A 47 -25.63 -19.23 -7.34
CA ALA A 47 -26.12 -20.60 -7.45
C ALA A 47 -25.63 -21.51 -6.31
N LEU A 48 -24.46 -21.21 -5.75
CA LEU A 48 -23.88 -21.94 -4.63
C LEU A 48 -24.45 -21.52 -3.27
N ARG A 49 -25.31 -20.49 -3.21
CA ARG A 49 -25.84 -19.90 -1.98
C ARG A 49 -24.73 -19.56 -0.97
N PRO A 50 -23.72 -18.75 -1.36
CA PRO A 50 -22.58 -18.47 -0.50
C PRO A 50 -22.97 -17.55 0.67
N GLU A 51 -22.28 -17.70 1.79
CA GLU A 51 -22.34 -16.74 2.89
C GLU A 51 -21.29 -15.62 2.74
N LEU A 52 -20.20 -15.90 2.01
CA LEU A 52 -19.09 -14.99 1.77
C LEU A 52 -18.72 -14.94 0.27
N ILE A 53 -18.53 -13.73 -0.24
CA ILE A 53 -17.96 -13.49 -1.56
C ILE A 53 -16.69 -12.65 -1.41
N VAL A 54 -15.59 -13.15 -1.98
CA VAL A 54 -14.35 -12.38 -2.16
C VAL A 54 -14.43 -11.68 -3.51
N ALA A 55 -14.46 -10.35 -3.48
CA ALA A 55 -14.55 -9.51 -4.67
C ALA A 55 -13.23 -8.75 -4.83
N ASP A 56 -12.35 -9.30 -5.67
CA ASP A 56 -11.03 -8.72 -5.96
C ASP A 56 -11.11 -7.79 -7.17
N GLU A 57 -10.98 -6.49 -6.93
CA GLU A 57 -11.09 -5.42 -7.92
C GLU A 57 -12.31 -5.58 -8.87
N PRO A 58 -13.52 -5.82 -8.35
CA PRO A 58 -14.67 -6.28 -9.15
C PRO A 58 -15.21 -5.24 -10.13
N VAL A 59 -14.79 -3.99 -9.98
CA VAL A 59 -15.19 -2.85 -10.82
C VAL A 59 -13.99 -2.17 -11.49
N ALA A 60 -12.80 -2.78 -11.41
CA ALA A 60 -11.66 -2.29 -12.14
C ALA A 60 -11.94 -2.33 -13.65
N MET A 61 -11.36 -1.38 -14.38
CA MET A 61 -11.54 -1.22 -15.84
C MET A 61 -12.94 -0.81 -16.31
N LEU A 62 -13.89 -0.54 -15.41
CA LEU A 62 -15.19 0.00 -15.77
C LEU A 62 -15.18 1.54 -15.75
N ASP A 63 -15.85 2.13 -16.73
CA ASP A 63 -16.17 3.56 -16.77
C ASP A 63 -16.96 3.99 -15.52
N MET A 64 -16.83 5.26 -15.14
CA MET A 64 -17.41 5.78 -13.89
C MET A 64 -18.93 5.56 -13.78
N SER A 65 -19.67 5.71 -14.89
CA SER A 65 -21.13 5.49 -14.90
C SER A 65 -21.51 4.01 -14.71
N VAL A 66 -20.74 3.09 -15.29
CA VAL A 66 -20.96 1.65 -15.18
C VAL A 66 -20.55 1.14 -13.80
N ARG A 67 -19.48 1.71 -13.23
CA ARG A 67 -19.00 1.38 -11.88
C ARG A 67 -20.09 1.60 -10.82
N ALA A 68 -20.71 2.78 -10.80
CA ALA A 68 -21.76 3.10 -9.83
C ALA A 68 -22.90 2.07 -9.88
N ARG A 69 -23.39 1.76 -11.08
CA ARG A 69 -24.45 0.76 -11.29
C ARG A 69 -24.05 -0.65 -10.83
N MET A 70 -22.78 -1.02 -11.02
CA MET A 70 -22.28 -2.32 -10.56
C MET A 70 -22.19 -2.39 -9.03
N LEU A 71 -21.76 -1.30 -8.38
CA LEU A 71 -21.73 -1.23 -6.91
C LEU A 71 -23.13 -1.30 -6.30
N GLU A 72 -24.09 -0.56 -6.86
CA GLU A 72 -25.50 -0.64 -6.47
C GLU A 72 -26.04 -2.08 -6.60
N PHE A 73 -25.76 -2.73 -7.73
CA PHE A 73 -26.14 -4.12 -7.96
C PHE A 73 -25.54 -5.08 -6.90
N LEU A 74 -24.26 -4.94 -6.56
CA LEU A 74 -23.64 -5.75 -5.51
C LEU A 74 -24.27 -5.48 -4.13
N MET A 75 -24.65 -4.25 -3.82
CA MET A 75 -25.36 -3.91 -2.59
C MET A 75 -26.76 -4.51 -2.52
N GLU A 76 -27.50 -4.49 -3.64
CA GLU A 76 -28.80 -5.15 -3.74
C GLU A 76 -28.68 -6.65 -3.48
N LEU A 77 -27.67 -7.31 -4.07
CA LEU A 77 -27.39 -8.72 -3.81
C LEU A 77 -27.00 -8.97 -2.35
N LYS A 78 -26.17 -8.10 -1.75
CA LYS A 78 -25.82 -8.15 -0.32
C LYS A 78 -27.08 -8.22 0.54
N ALA A 79 -28.00 -7.29 0.31
CA ALA A 79 -29.21 -7.13 1.10
C ALA A 79 -30.19 -8.28 0.86
N LYS A 80 -30.39 -8.68 -0.39
CA LYS A 80 -31.36 -9.71 -0.78
C LYS A 80 -30.96 -11.10 -0.30
N HIS A 81 -29.68 -11.43 -0.34
CA HIS A 81 -29.17 -12.77 -0.03
C HIS A 81 -28.39 -12.83 1.29
N HIS A 82 -28.37 -11.75 2.07
CA HIS A 82 -27.63 -11.65 3.33
C HIS A 82 -26.14 -12.01 3.21
N LEU A 83 -25.50 -11.53 2.13
CA LEU A 83 -24.12 -11.87 1.81
C LEU A 83 -23.12 -11.07 2.64
N THR A 84 -22.01 -11.71 2.97
CA THR A 84 -20.79 -11.02 3.43
C THR A 84 -19.86 -10.79 2.25
N TYR A 85 -19.31 -9.58 2.13
CA TYR A 85 -18.29 -9.26 1.13
C TYR A 85 -16.94 -9.01 1.78
N LEU A 86 -15.91 -9.70 1.29
CA LEU A 86 -14.54 -9.24 1.38
C LEU A 86 -14.21 -8.51 0.08
N PHE A 87 -14.24 -7.17 0.14
CA PHE A 87 -14.03 -6.32 -1.02
C PHE A 87 -12.59 -5.80 -1.03
N ILE A 88 -11.84 -6.10 -2.10
CA ILE A 88 -10.44 -5.69 -2.27
C ILE A 88 -10.41 -4.64 -3.37
N THR A 89 -9.91 -3.44 -3.06
CA THR A 89 -9.72 -2.39 -4.06
C THR A 89 -8.64 -1.39 -3.68
N HIS A 90 -8.00 -0.80 -4.69
CA HIS A 90 -7.15 0.39 -4.55
C HIS A 90 -7.94 1.71 -4.54
N ASP A 91 -9.23 1.70 -4.88
CA ASP A 91 -10.08 2.90 -4.91
C ASP A 91 -10.78 3.14 -3.56
N LEU A 92 -10.24 4.10 -2.80
CA LEU A 92 -10.81 4.51 -1.52
C LEU A 92 -12.22 5.13 -1.64
N ALA A 93 -12.64 5.68 -2.78
CA ALA A 93 -14.01 6.16 -2.92
C ALA A 93 -14.99 4.97 -2.99
N THR A 94 -14.63 3.95 -3.75
CA THR A 94 -15.40 2.70 -3.84
C THR A 94 -15.45 1.97 -2.49
N ALA A 95 -14.31 1.86 -1.79
CA ALA A 95 -14.26 1.25 -0.46
C ALA A 95 -15.18 1.97 0.55
N LYS A 96 -15.23 3.32 0.50
CA LYS A 96 -16.11 4.13 1.36
C LYS A 96 -17.59 3.80 1.18
N PHE A 97 -17.98 3.49 -0.06
CA PHE A 97 -19.36 3.20 -0.41
C PHE A 97 -19.76 1.77 -0.05
N MET A 98 -18.88 0.80 -0.30
CA MET A 98 -19.20 -0.63 -0.13
C MET A 98 -18.96 -1.19 1.28
N CYS A 99 -17.98 -0.65 2.01
CA CYS A 99 -17.42 -1.33 3.18
C CYS A 99 -17.89 -0.74 4.51
N ASP A 100 -18.33 -1.61 5.41
CA ASP A 100 -18.66 -1.25 6.80
C ASP A 100 -17.36 -1.03 7.64
N ARG A 101 -16.34 -1.83 7.36
CA ARG A 101 -15.00 -1.79 7.95
C ARG A 101 -13.94 -1.84 6.86
N ILE A 102 -12.80 -1.20 7.09
CA ILE A 102 -11.68 -1.14 6.14
C ILE A 102 -10.40 -1.57 6.84
N ALA A 103 -9.59 -2.34 6.12
CA ALA A 103 -8.20 -2.61 6.44
C ALA A 103 -7.32 -2.01 5.35
N ILE A 104 -6.38 -1.14 5.74
CA ILE A 104 -5.42 -0.51 4.84
C ILE A 104 -4.13 -1.32 4.90
N MET A 105 -3.66 -1.75 3.73
CA MET A 105 -2.46 -2.55 3.58
C MET A 105 -1.34 -1.73 2.95
N TYR A 106 -0.12 -1.87 3.46
CA TYR A 106 1.09 -1.36 2.82
C TYR A 106 2.16 -2.43 2.79
N LEU A 107 2.67 -2.73 1.58
CA LEU A 107 3.67 -3.77 1.33
C LEU A 107 3.36 -5.05 2.12
N GLY A 108 2.16 -5.62 2.00
CA GLY A 108 1.80 -6.89 2.65
C GLY A 108 1.56 -6.84 4.18
N ARG A 109 1.49 -5.65 4.79
CA ARG A 109 1.13 -5.47 6.21
C ARG A 109 -0.15 -4.65 6.35
N ILE A 110 -1.05 -5.06 7.24
CA ILE A 110 -2.21 -4.24 7.61
C ILE A 110 -1.73 -3.15 8.56
N VAL A 111 -1.66 -1.92 8.07
CA VAL A 111 -1.13 -0.79 8.84
C VAL A 111 -2.20 -0.06 9.65
N GLU A 112 -3.46 -0.17 9.23
CA GLU A 112 -4.60 0.43 9.93
C GLU A 112 -5.89 -0.32 9.59
N MET A 113 -6.71 -0.65 10.59
CA MET A 113 -7.98 -1.36 10.39
C MET A 113 -9.05 -0.92 11.37
N GLY A 114 -10.26 -0.64 10.91
CA GLY A 114 -11.37 -0.20 11.76
C GLY A 114 -12.66 0.10 10.98
N PRO A 115 -13.68 0.67 11.65
CA PRO A 115 -14.87 1.15 10.97
C PRO A 115 -14.52 2.15 9.87
N ALA A 116 -15.14 2.00 8.69
CA ALA A 116 -14.81 2.84 7.53
C ALA A 116 -14.94 4.33 7.89
N ARG A 117 -16.06 4.72 8.51
CA ARG A 117 -16.33 6.10 8.96
C ARG A 117 -15.20 6.68 9.81
N THR A 118 -14.65 5.89 10.73
CA THR A 118 -13.56 6.30 11.61
C THR A 118 -12.25 6.51 10.84
N ILE A 119 -11.92 5.61 9.91
CA ILE A 119 -10.72 5.71 9.08
C ILE A 119 -10.77 6.95 8.18
N TYR A 120 -11.90 7.24 7.52
CA TYR A 120 -12.01 8.45 6.68
C TYR A 120 -11.99 9.75 7.48
N ALA A 121 -12.60 9.77 8.66
CA ALA A 121 -12.72 10.99 9.46
C ALA A 121 -11.42 11.36 10.17
N ASN A 122 -10.69 10.37 10.69
CA ASN A 122 -9.48 10.61 11.49
C ASN A 122 -8.45 9.49 11.29
N PRO A 123 -7.84 9.37 10.10
CA PRO A 123 -6.82 8.35 9.86
C PRO A 123 -5.61 8.52 10.79
N LYS A 124 -5.12 7.42 11.38
CA LYS A 124 -4.00 7.45 12.33
C LYS A 124 -2.67 7.14 11.67
N HIS A 125 -2.60 6.14 10.81
CA HIS A 125 -1.33 5.76 10.21
C HIS A 125 -0.91 6.82 9.16
N PRO A 126 0.36 7.27 9.15
CA PRO A 126 0.84 8.27 8.18
C PRO A 126 0.59 7.90 6.72
N TYR A 127 0.68 6.61 6.37
CA TYR A 127 0.31 6.11 5.04
C TYR A 127 -1.19 6.32 4.74
N THR A 128 -2.10 5.96 5.65
CA THR A 128 -3.53 6.15 5.46
C THR A 128 -3.89 7.63 5.30
N ARG A 129 -3.25 8.51 6.08
CA ARG A 129 -3.38 9.97 5.93
C ARG A 129 -2.99 10.42 4.53
N ALA A 130 -1.85 9.97 4.04
CA ALA A 130 -1.35 10.33 2.71
C ALA A 130 -2.27 9.80 1.59
N LEU A 131 -2.78 8.57 1.71
CA LEU A 131 -3.74 8.00 0.76
C LEU A 131 -5.02 8.83 0.69
N LEU A 132 -5.61 9.18 1.84
CA LEU A 132 -6.84 9.97 1.89
C LEU A 132 -6.65 11.39 1.37
N GLN A 133 -5.50 12.02 1.62
CA GLN A 133 -5.16 13.34 1.08
C GLN A 133 -4.95 13.33 -0.45
N ALA A 134 -4.64 12.18 -1.04
CA ALA A 134 -4.50 12.05 -2.49
C ALA A 134 -5.86 12.05 -3.21
N ILE A 135 -6.95 11.73 -2.51
CA ILE A 135 -8.31 11.72 -3.07
C ILE A 135 -8.68 13.15 -3.52
N PRO A 136 -9.04 13.35 -4.81
CA PRO A 136 -9.41 14.66 -5.31
C PRO A 136 -10.68 15.17 -4.61
N ILE A 137 -10.61 16.39 -4.10
CA ILE A 137 -11.77 17.11 -3.58
C ILE A 137 -12.43 17.83 -4.77
N PRO A 138 -13.71 17.58 -5.07
CA PRO A 138 -14.40 18.21 -6.20
C PRO A 138 -14.50 19.73 -6.07
N ASP A 139 -14.59 20.23 -4.84
CA ASP A 139 -14.67 21.66 -4.52
C ASP A 139 -13.29 22.34 -4.68
N PRO A 140 -13.14 23.29 -5.62
CA PRO A 140 -11.88 24.00 -5.87
C PRO A 140 -11.39 24.80 -4.67
N GLU A 141 -12.29 25.33 -3.84
CA GLU A 141 -11.93 26.19 -2.70
C GLU A 141 -11.39 25.38 -1.50
N ARG A 142 -11.61 24.07 -1.50
CA ARG A 142 -11.16 23.15 -0.44
C ARG A 142 -9.88 22.40 -0.77
N ARG A 143 -9.14 22.81 -1.81
CA ARG A 143 -7.86 22.18 -2.18
C ARG A 143 -6.81 22.38 -1.09
N THR A 144 -6.63 21.39 -0.23
CA THR A 144 -5.56 21.36 0.78
C THR A 144 -4.20 21.10 0.14
N LYS A 145 -3.12 21.66 0.71
CA LYS A 145 -1.74 21.27 0.36
C LYS A 145 -1.58 19.76 0.60
N LYS A 146 -1.30 19.00 -0.48
CA LYS A 146 -1.11 17.55 -0.42
C LYS A 146 0.23 17.24 0.25
N VAL A 147 0.22 16.46 1.32
CA VAL A 147 1.45 15.84 1.84
C VAL A 147 1.58 14.49 1.14
N LEU A 148 2.30 14.49 0.02
CA LEU A 148 2.57 13.26 -0.70
C LEU A 148 3.68 12.47 0.03
N PRO A 149 3.60 11.12 0.06
CA PRO A 149 4.68 10.31 0.58
C PRO A 149 5.99 10.63 -0.14
N ARG A 150 7.09 10.71 0.61
CA ARG A 150 8.42 10.88 0.01
C ARG A 150 8.83 9.60 -0.72
N ARG A 151 9.73 9.72 -1.71
CA ARG A 151 10.40 8.61 -2.40
C ARG A 151 9.45 7.61 -3.10
N GLU A 152 10.06 6.75 -3.92
CA GLU A 152 9.37 5.65 -4.60
C GLU A 152 8.90 4.55 -3.62
N VAL A 153 8.06 3.64 -4.11
CA VAL A 153 7.60 2.50 -3.32
C VAL A 153 8.74 1.48 -3.20
N PRO A 154 9.14 1.06 -1.98
CA PRO A 154 10.17 0.04 -1.81
C PRO A 154 9.78 -1.30 -2.43
N ASN A 155 10.80 -2.11 -2.73
CA ASN A 155 10.63 -3.45 -3.27
C ASN A 155 9.86 -4.35 -2.27
N ALA A 156 8.79 -4.99 -2.74
CA ALA A 156 7.96 -5.87 -1.91
C ALA A 156 8.61 -7.21 -1.57
N ILE A 157 9.56 -7.69 -2.40
CA ILE A 157 10.34 -8.92 -2.17
C ILE A 157 11.35 -8.69 -1.04
N TRP A 158 11.95 -7.50 -1.00
CA TRP A 158 12.94 -7.09 -0.01
C TRP A 158 12.43 -5.86 0.77
N PRO A 159 11.40 -6.03 1.62
CA PRO A 159 10.79 -4.91 2.31
C PRO A 159 11.77 -4.26 3.29
N PRO A 160 11.60 -2.97 3.61
CA PRO A 160 12.40 -2.29 4.63
C PRO A 160 12.29 -2.98 5.98
N ALA A 161 13.37 -2.89 6.78
CA ALA A 161 13.35 -3.36 8.15
C ALA A 161 12.34 -2.58 9.02
N GLY A 162 11.80 -3.24 10.05
CA GLY A 162 10.81 -2.67 10.95
C GLY A 162 9.53 -2.22 10.24
N CYS A 163 9.22 -0.91 10.33
CA CYS A 163 8.09 -0.29 9.67
C CYS A 163 8.34 -0.15 8.17
N ARG A 164 7.59 -0.90 7.36
CA ARG A 164 7.75 -0.90 5.89
C ARG A 164 7.55 0.48 5.25
N PHE A 165 6.83 1.38 5.90
CA PHE A 165 6.54 2.73 5.40
C PHE A 165 7.58 3.79 5.80
N HIS A 166 8.53 3.48 6.69
CA HIS A 166 9.46 4.49 7.22
C HIS A 166 10.25 5.29 6.17
N PRO A 167 10.69 4.73 5.02
CA PRO A 167 11.46 5.50 4.02
C PRO A 167 10.63 6.63 3.38
N ARG A 168 9.31 6.52 3.45
CA ARG A 168 8.35 7.45 2.84
C ARG A 168 7.57 8.25 3.87
N CYS A 169 7.76 7.93 5.16
CA CYS A 169 6.98 8.47 6.26
C CYS A 169 7.50 9.87 6.64
N PRO A 170 6.66 10.92 6.62
CA PRO A 170 7.08 12.27 6.98
C PRO A 170 7.35 12.44 8.49
N VAL A 171 6.92 11.47 9.31
CA VAL A 171 7.03 11.45 10.77
C VAL A 171 7.73 10.18 11.25
N ALA A 172 8.67 9.67 10.44
CA ALA A 172 9.49 8.51 10.81
C ALA A 172 10.30 8.82 12.09
N LEU A 173 10.44 7.80 12.93
CA LEU A 173 11.31 7.82 14.11
C LEU A 173 12.62 7.10 13.80
N ALA A 174 13.67 7.37 14.59
CA ALA A 174 14.95 6.67 14.50
C ALA A 174 14.83 5.15 14.74
N THR A 175 13.79 4.71 15.46
CA THR A 175 13.55 3.30 15.78
C THR A 175 12.59 2.60 14.80
N CYS A 176 12.17 3.27 13.73
CA CYS A 176 11.27 2.70 12.73
C CYS A 176 11.90 1.61 11.86
N GLY A 177 13.22 1.38 11.93
CA GLY A 177 13.91 0.31 11.21
C GLY A 177 14.74 0.77 10.02
N TRP A 178 15.40 1.92 10.15
CA TRP A 178 16.42 2.36 9.20
C TRP A 178 17.54 1.33 9.07
N GLU A 179 18.02 1.15 7.86
CA GLU A 179 18.97 0.10 7.51
C GLU A 179 20.01 0.58 6.48
N GLY A 180 20.97 -0.27 6.13
CA GLY A 180 22.07 0.10 5.23
C GLY A 180 21.60 0.63 3.87
N ARG A 181 20.47 0.14 3.35
CA ARG A 181 19.90 0.63 2.08
C ARG A 181 19.45 2.09 2.16
N ASP A 182 19.05 2.57 3.33
CA ASP A 182 18.53 3.93 3.47
C ASP A 182 19.62 4.99 3.37
N VAL A 183 20.84 4.70 3.86
CA VAL A 183 21.98 5.60 3.66
C VAL A 183 22.44 5.59 2.21
N ILE A 184 22.42 4.44 1.53
CA ILE A 184 22.73 4.34 0.09
C ILE A 184 21.73 5.20 -0.71
N ALA A 185 20.43 5.07 -0.43
CA ALA A 185 19.39 5.88 -1.07
C ALA A 185 19.52 7.38 -0.75
N LEU A 186 20.00 7.74 0.46
CA LEU A 186 20.30 9.12 0.81
C LEU A 186 21.46 9.67 -0.05
N LEU A 187 22.54 8.91 -0.20
CA LEU A 187 23.69 9.32 -1.03
C LEU A 187 23.26 9.50 -2.49
N GLU A 188 22.52 8.54 -3.04
CA GLU A 188 21.97 8.60 -4.38
C GLU A 188 21.11 9.87 -4.60
N GLU A 189 20.19 10.16 -3.68
CA GLU A 189 19.32 11.34 -3.74
C GLU A 189 20.11 12.66 -3.67
N ARG A 190 21.14 12.74 -2.82
CA ARG A 190 22.00 13.93 -2.70
C ARG A 190 22.81 14.17 -3.96
N TRP A 191 23.31 13.12 -4.60
CA TRP A 191 24.17 13.22 -5.77
C TRP A 191 23.42 13.47 -7.08
N LEU A 192 22.10 13.53 -7.04
CA LEU A 192 21.31 14.15 -8.11
C LEU A 192 21.65 15.65 -8.29
N SER A 193 22.16 16.30 -7.24
CA SER A 193 22.72 17.67 -7.34
C SER A 193 24.19 17.61 -7.76
N PRO A 194 24.59 18.20 -8.91
CA PRO A 194 25.98 18.22 -9.36
C PRO A 194 26.94 18.86 -8.36
N GLU A 195 26.48 19.85 -7.60
CA GLU A 195 27.30 20.52 -6.57
C GLU A 195 27.65 19.56 -5.43
N LEU A 196 26.65 18.82 -4.92
CA LEU A 196 26.88 17.84 -3.85
C LEU A 196 27.68 16.66 -4.36
N ALA A 197 27.39 16.17 -5.57
CA ALA A 197 28.16 15.09 -6.20
C ALA A 197 29.66 15.42 -6.29
N GLY A 198 30.01 16.65 -6.68
CA GLY A 198 31.41 17.10 -6.73
C GLY A 198 32.05 17.21 -5.35
N ARG A 199 31.32 17.76 -4.36
CA ARG A 199 31.80 17.92 -2.97
C ARG A 199 31.97 16.61 -2.23
N GLU A 200 31.18 15.61 -2.57
CA GLU A 200 31.07 14.33 -1.88
C GLU A 200 31.72 13.17 -2.66
N ALA A 201 32.46 13.47 -3.74
CA ALA A 201 33.06 12.48 -4.64
C ALA A 201 33.97 11.45 -3.94
N LEU A 202 34.57 11.80 -2.79
CA LEU A 202 35.38 10.87 -1.98
C LEU A 202 34.58 9.68 -1.42
N ALA A 203 33.25 9.80 -1.30
CA ALA A 203 32.40 8.67 -0.90
C ALA A 203 32.38 7.53 -1.95
N GLY A 204 32.83 7.83 -3.17
CA GLY A 204 32.71 6.94 -4.33
C GLY A 204 31.28 6.87 -4.86
N PRO A 205 31.08 6.20 -6.01
CA PRO A 205 29.76 6.02 -6.59
C PRO A 205 28.89 5.06 -5.75
N VAL A 206 27.57 5.14 -5.91
CA VAL A 206 26.59 4.41 -5.08
C VAL A 206 26.74 2.90 -5.27
N GLU A 207 27.16 2.46 -6.46
CA GLU A 207 27.37 1.08 -6.86
C GLU A 207 28.51 0.40 -6.09
N GLU A 208 29.41 1.17 -5.50
CA GLU A 208 30.50 0.66 -4.65
C GLU A 208 30.08 0.50 -3.19
N TRP A 209 28.84 0.84 -2.85
CA TRP A 209 28.23 0.61 -1.55
C TRP A 209 27.38 -0.65 -1.56
N GLU A 210 27.51 -1.45 -0.51
CA GLU A 210 26.70 -2.64 -0.32
C GLU A 210 25.92 -2.56 0.99
N ALA A 211 24.68 -3.02 0.99
CA ALA A 211 23.85 -3.11 2.19
C ALA A 211 23.52 -4.55 2.54
N ASN A 212 23.75 -4.92 3.79
CA ASN A 212 23.32 -6.20 4.36
C ASN A 212 22.56 -5.94 5.68
N GLY A 213 21.24 -5.83 5.57
CA GLY A 213 20.37 -5.46 6.69
C GLY A 213 20.80 -4.12 7.31
N LEU A 214 21.10 -4.14 8.62
CA LEU A 214 21.43 -2.95 9.41
C LEU A 214 22.84 -2.40 9.17
N VAL A 215 23.59 -2.91 8.20
CA VAL A 215 24.95 -2.44 7.90
C VAL A 215 25.06 -2.05 6.44
N ALA A 216 25.53 -0.84 6.18
CA ALA A 216 26.08 -0.46 4.88
C ALA A 216 27.61 -0.49 4.94
N ARG A 217 28.24 -0.98 3.87
CA ARG A 217 29.69 -1.11 3.77
C ARG A 217 30.23 -0.53 2.47
N ARG A 218 31.44 0.00 2.55
CA ARG A 218 32.17 0.60 1.43
C ARG A 218 33.65 0.25 1.53
N ASP A 219 34.17 -0.56 0.62
CA ASP A 219 35.59 -0.94 0.56
C ASP A 219 36.38 -0.03 -0.38
N VAL A 220 37.27 0.80 0.16
CA VAL A 220 38.08 1.74 -0.65
C VAL A 220 39.36 1.12 -1.20
N GLY A 221 39.56 -0.19 -1.02
CA GLY A 221 40.69 -0.94 -1.54
C GLY A 221 42.01 -0.47 -0.94
N LYS A 222 42.90 0.08 -1.78
CA LYS A 222 44.23 0.57 -1.36
C LYS A 222 44.23 2.00 -0.83
N SER A 223 43.12 2.71 -0.96
CA SER A 223 42.99 4.10 -0.51
C SER A 223 42.81 4.17 1.01
N ASP A 224 43.12 5.33 1.60
CA ASP A 224 42.84 5.56 3.02
C ASP A 224 41.32 5.71 3.26
N PRO A 225 40.69 4.87 4.10
CA PRO A 225 39.27 4.99 4.42
C PRO A 225 38.93 6.16 5.35
N ALA A 226 39.90 6.74 6.07
CA ALA A 226 39.64 7.76 7.09
C ALA A 226 38.99 9.05 6.51
N PRO A 227 39.44 9.61 5.36
CA PRO A 227 38.75 10.75 4.73
C PRO A 227 37.30 10.44 4.34
N VAL A 228 37.04 9.23 3.87
CA VAL A 228 35.69 8.78 3.50
C VAL A 228 34.80 8.67 4.73
N GLN A 229 35.31 8.09 5.82
CA GLN A 229 34.61 8.01 7.10
C GLN A 229 34.22 9.40 7.62
N VAL A 230 35.14 10.36 7.58
CA VAL A 230 34.90 11.76 8.00
C VAL A 230 33.82 12.41 7.13
N LEU A 231 33.89 12.21 5.81
CA LEU A 231 32.88 12.72 4.88
C LEU A 231 31.50 12.15 5.17
N ILE A 232 31.39 10.83 5.39
CA ILE A 232 30.10 10.18 5.68
C ILE A 232 29.51 10.68 6.99
N ARG A 233 30.34 10.84 8.04
CA ARG A 233 29.90 11.48 9.29
C ARG A 233 29.36 12.89 9.06
N LYS A 234 30.02 13.68 8.21
CA LYS A 234 29.57 15.03 7.86
C LYS A 234 28.24 15.02 7.10
N ILE A 235 28.09 14.15 6.09
CA ILE A 235 26.84 14.01 5.31
C ILE A 235 25.66 13.66 6.22
N VAL A 236 25.87 12.71 7.14
CA VAL A 236 24.86 12.28 8.12
C VAL A 236 24.48 13.44 9.05
N GLN A 237 25.46 14.20 9.55
CA GLN A 237 25.22 15.37 10.41
C GLN A 237 24.47 16.49 9.67
N GLU A 238 24.84 16.78 8.42
CA GLU A 238 24.17 17.79 7.60
C GLU A 238 22.73 17.40 7.25
N THR A 239 22.48 16.11 6.99
CA THR A 239 21.15 15.60 6.69
C THR A 239 20.26 15.57 7.93
N GLY A 240 20.83 15.14 9.06
CA GLY A 240 20.13 15.00 10.33
C GLY A 240 18.88 14.10 10.25
N GLY A 241 17.95 14.35 11.17
CA GLY A 241 16.66 13.67 11.21
C GLY A 241 16.74 12.19 11.60
N PRO A 242 15.62 11.46 11.45
CA PRO A 242 15.48 10.12 12.02
C PRO A 242 16.46 9.09 11.44
N LEU A 243 16.90 9.25 10.18
CA LEU A 243 17.92 8.38 9.59
C LEU A 243 19.27 8.57 10.30
N GLY A 244 19.71 9.82 10.48
CA GLY A 244 20.96 10.12 11.17
C GLY A 244 20.92 9.67 12.63
N ASP A 245 19.81 9.90 13.32
CA ASP A 245 19.59 9.46 14.70
C ASP A 245 19.57 7.93 14.85
N ALA A 246 19.25 7.19 13.78
CA ALA A 246 19.23 5.73 13.77
C ALA A 246 20.63 5.12 13.63
N ILE A 247 21.60 5.85 13.09
CA ILE A 247 22.98 5.39 12.94
C ILE A 247 23.59 5.25 14.35
N ARG A 248 24.03 4.04 14.66
CA ARG A 248 24.69 3.68 15.91
C ARG A 248 26.17 4.00 15.87
N ASP A 249 26.83 3.65 14.76
CA ASP A 249 28.27 3.80 14.61
C ASP A 249 28.66 3.96 13.13
N ILE A 250 29.76 4.68 12.90
CA ILE A 250 30.42 4.79 11.60
C ILE A 250 31.91 4.54 11.84
N ARG A 251 32.37 3.33 11.54
CA ARG A 251 33.75 2.90 11.83
C ARG A 251 34.47 2.38 10.58
N VAL A 252 35.77 2.17 10.75
CA VAL A 252 36.64 1.60 9.73
C VAL A 252 37.14 0.25 10.21
N GLU A 253 37.03 -0.76 9.35
CA GLU A 253 37.62 -2.10 9.52
C GLU A 253 38.50 -2.40 8.31
N GLY A 254 39.82 -2.34 8.49
CA GLY A 254 40.77 -2.47 7.37
C GLY A 254 40.60 -1.34 6.36
N SER A 255 40.29 -1.67 5.10
CA SER A 255 39.97 -0.73 4.02
C SER A 255 38.47 -0.43 3.89
N THR A 256 37.64 -0.96 4.80
CA THR A 256 36.18 -0.87 4.68
C THR A 256 35.59 0.11 5.68
N ILE A 257 34.75 1.02 5.20
CA ILE A 257 33.89 1.87 6.02
C ILE A 257 32.59 1.10 6.30
N LEU A 258 32.18 1.06 7.56
CA LEU A 258 30.93 0.45 8.01
C LEU A 258 30.04 1.52 8.63
N VAL A 259 28.80 1.60 8.14
CA VAL A 259 27.73 2.41 8.73
C VAL A 259 26.72 1.44 9.33
N GLU A 260 26.62 1.44 10.66
CA GLU A 260 25.75 0.53 11.39
C GLU A 260 24.54 1.22 11.97
N PHE A 261 23.39 0.61 11.78
CA PHE A 261 22.11 1.07 12.29
C PHE A 261 21.72 0.33 13.55
N ARG A 262 20.98 1.02 14.43
CA ARG A 262 20.31 0.38 15.55
C ARG A 262 19.19 -0.57 15.07
N PRO A 263 18.91 -1.65 15.80
CA PRO A 263 17.77 -2.50 15.48
C PRO A 263 16.44 -1.72 15.62
N PRO A 264 15.42 -2.04 14.80
CA PRO A 264 14.09 -1.47 14.97
C PRO A 264 13.45 -1.84 16.30
N ASP A 265 12.58 -0.98 16.81
CA ASP A 265 11.66 -1.35 17.88
C ASP A 265 10.64 -2.37 17.38
N SER A 266 10.13 -3.18 18.30
CA SER A 266 9.07 -4.14 17.99
C SER A 266 7.79 -3.43 17.55
N LEU A 267 7.48 -3.55 16.25
CA LEU A 267 6.26 -3.03 15.67
C LEU A 267 5.13 -4.04 15.83
N VAL A 268 4.15 -3.70 16.67
CA VAL A 268 2.96 -4.52 16.91
C VAL A 268 1.68 -3.70 16.68
N PRO A 269 0.59 -4.32 16.19
CA PRO A 269 -0.70 -3.64 16.07
C PRO A 269 -1.26 -3.21 17.44
N LYS A 270 -1.70 -1.97 17.55
CA LYS A 270 -2.22 -1.36 18.80
C LYS A 270 -3.65 -0.91 18.62
N ALA A 271 -4.47 -1.06 19.66
CA ALA A 271 -5.83 -0.54 19.67
C ALA A 271 -5.81 0.96 19.98
N VAL A 272 -6.25 1.79 19.03
CA VAL A 272 -6.25 3.26 19.12
C VAL A 272 -7.66 3.75 18.76
N GLU A 273 -8.40 4.29 19.72
CA GLU A 273 -9.70 4.94 19.46
C GLU A 273 -10.64 4.09 18.57
N GLY A 274 -10.85 2.82 18.93
CA GLY A 274 -11.76 1.90 18.23
C GLY A 274 -11.25 1.34 16.89
N ARG A 275 -9.96 1.50 16.58
CA ARG A 275 -9.31 0.89 15.41
C ARG A 275 -7.98 0.25 15.81
N VAL A 276 -7.44 -0.61 14.95
CA VAL A 276 -6.11 -1.20 15.11
C VAL A 276 -5.13 -0.43 14.22
N VAL A 277 -3.98 -0.06 14.75
CA VAL A 277 -2.94 0.70 14.04
C VAL A 277 -1.58 0.05 14.30
N GLU A 278 -0.84 -0.27 13.25
CA GLU A 278 0.52 -0.80 13.32
C GLU A 278 1.51 0.36 13.09
N CYS A 279 1.81 1.14 14.14
CA CYS A 279 2.72 2.28 14.08
C CYS A 279 3.42 2.50 15.44
N LEU A 280 4.69 2.93 15.43
CA LEU A 280 5.45 3.25 16.65
C LEU A 280 5.02 4.57 17.31
N LEU A 281 4.22 5.39 16.64
CA LEU A 281 3.72 6.66 17.18
C LEU A 281 2.62 6.48 18.25
N TYR A 282 2.05 5.29 18.36
CA TYR A 282 0.93 4.97 19.26
C TYR A 282 1.31 3.90 20.27
#